data_AF-A0A7Y8GXY2-F1
#
_entry.id   AF-A0A7Y8GXY2-F1
#
_cell.length_a   1.000
_cell.length_b   1.000
_cell.length_c   1.000
_cell.angle_alpha   90.00
_cell.angle_beta   90.00
_cell.angle_gamma   90.00
#
_symmetry.space_group_name_H-M   'P 1'
#
loop_
_entity.id
_entity.type
_entity.pdbx_description
1 polymer ?
#
loop_
_entity_poly.entity_id
_entity_poly.type
_entity_poly.pdbx_seq_one_letter_code
_entity_poly.pdbx_strand_id
1 'polypeptide(L)' 'MDLATTLAKPAWSFEELCVVLGLPDSTVELIAREQPAPPFFMLGRRRYILRTDALDWLEERRNAHPWVPRKNNRKKVSRV' A
#
# COMPACT_ATOMS: atom_id res chain seq x y z
N MET A 1 8.53 3.91 -22.04
CA MET A 1 7.40 4.85 -21.86
C MET A 1 7.96 6.26 -21.96
N ASP A 2 7.28 7.15 -22.68
CA ASP A 2 7.75 8.51 -22.94
C ASP A 2 7.54 9.40 -21.69
N LEU A 3 8.56 10.17 -21.30
CA LEU A 3 8.60 10.89 -20.01
C LEU A 3 7.51 11.97 -19.93
N ALA A 4 7.14 12.54 -21.08
CA ALA A 4 6.02 13.46 -21.24
C ALA A 4 4.65 12.81 -20.91
N THR A 5 4.50 11.51 -21.18
CA THR A 5 3.25 10.78 -20.90
C THR A 5 3.09 10.48 -19.42
N THR A 6 4.20 10.23 -18.71
CA THR A 6 4.20 10.02 -17.26
C THR A 6 3.86 11.30 -16.50
N LEU A 7 4.33 12.46 -16.97
CA LEU A 7 4.03 13.76 -16.36
C LEU A 7 2.56 14.21 -16.51
N ALA A 8 1.85 13.70 -17.51
CA ALA A 8 0.43 13.99 -17.69
C ALA A 8 -0.47 13.19 -16.74
N LYS A 9 0.02 12.07 -16.19
CA LYS A 9 -0.76 11.23 -15.28
C LYS A 9 -0.70 11.81 -13.86
N PRO A 10 -1.83 11.79 -13.11
CA PRO A 10 -1.81 12.27 -11.75
C PRO A 10 -0.91 11.37 -10.90
N ALA A 11 0.03 11.98 -10.19
CA ALA A 11 0.94 11.32 -9.26
C ALA A 11 0.65 11.80 -7.82
N TRP A 12 1.03 10.97 -6.86
CA TRP A 12 1.10 11.33 -5.45
C TRP A 12 2.55 11.39 -5.00
N SER A 13 2.89 12.39 -4.21
CA SER A 13 4.13 12.42 -3.44
C SER A 13 4.06 11.42 -2.29
N PHE A 14 5.22 11.11 -1.71
CA PHE A 14 5.31 10.26 -0.52
C PHE A 14 4.46 10.79 0.65
N GLU A 15 4.49 12.10 0.90
CA GLU A 15 3.71 12.76 1.95
C GLU A 15 2.20 12.61 1.71
N GLU A 16 1.74 12.78 0.46
CA GLU A 16 0.34 12.59 0.11
C GLU A 16 -0.10 11.13 0.29
N LEU A 17 0.78 10.17 -0.01
CA LEU A 17 0.50 8.76 0.22
C LEU A 17 0.34 8.45 1.71
N CYS A 18 1.18 9.02 2.59
CA CYS A 18 1.02 8.88 4.05
C CYS A 18 -0.36 9.36 4.51
N VAL A 19 -0.81 10.51 4.00
CA VAL A 19 -2.15 11.06 4.30
C VAL A 19 -3.26 10.14 3.80
N VAL A 20 -3.15 9.62 2.57
CA VAL A 20 -4.16 8.72 1.98
C VAL A 20 -4.26 7.41 2.76
N LEU A 21 -3.13 6.84 3.17
CA LEU A 21 -3.10 5.60 3.95
C LEU A 21 -3.46 5.81 5.42
N GLY A 22 -3.40 7.04 5.92
CA GLY A 22 -3.57 7.35 7.34
C GLY A 22 -2.47 6.74 8.20
N LEU A 23 -1.27 6.54 7.64
CA LEU A 23 -0.14 5.90 8.32
C LEU A 23 0.98 6.91 8.59
N PRO A 24 1.74 6.77 9.70
CA PRO A 24 2.93 7.58 9.94
C PRO A 24 4.00 7.34 8.87
N ASP A 25 4.80 8.37 8.60
CA ASP A 25 5.91 8.31 7.64
C ASP A 25 6.87 7.14 7.88
N SER A 26 7.17 6.83 9.15
CA SER A 26 8.05 5.72 9.52
C SER A 26 7.49 4.36 9.11
N THR A 27 6.17 4.19 9.14
CA THR A 27 5.48 2.97 8.70
C THR A 27 5.47 2.88 7.18
N VAL A 28 5.21 3.99 6.49
CA VAL A 28 5.23 4.02 5.02
C VAL A 28 6.66 3.82 4.48
N GLU A 29 7.68 4.31 5.18
CA GLU A 29 9.09 4.03 4.89
C GLU A 29 9.43 2.54 5.02
N LEU A 30 8.90 1.87 6.04
CA LEU A 30 9.06 0.42 6.20
C LEU A 30 8.40 -0.32 5.02
N ILE A 31 7.16 0.05 4.67
CA ILE A 31 6.43 -0.51 3.52
C ILE A 31 7.21 -0.29 2.21
N ALA A 32 7.85 0.87 2.04
CA ALA A 32 8.65 1.16 0.86
C ALA A 32 9.94 0.31 0.77
N ARG A 33 10.41 -0.26 1.89
CA ARG A 33 11.61 -1.10 1.96
C ARG A 33 11.28 -2.60 1.90
N GLU A 34 10.12 -3.00 2.39
CA GLU A 34 9.68 -4.39 2.44
C GLU A 34 9.05 -4.82 1.11
N GLN A 35 9.42 -6.01 0.62
CA GLN A 35 8.79 -6.55 -0.58
C GLN A 35 7.47 -7.24 -0.24
N PRO A 36 6.41 -7.00 -1.04
CA PRO A 36 6.39 -6.23 -2.29
C PRO A 36 6.14 -4.73 -2.05
N ALA A 37 7.13 -3.91 -2.42
CA ALA A 37 7.10 -2.46 -2.21
C ALA A 37 6.23 -1.77 -3.27
N PRO A 38 5.63 -0.60 -2.95
CA PRO A 38 4.95 0.22 -3.94
C PRO A 38 5.94 0.69 -5.04
N PRO A 39 5.51 0.79 -6.31
CA PRO A 39 6.35 1.18 -7.44
C PRO A 39 6.66 2.69 -7.45
N PHE A 40 7.45 3.16 -6.50
CA PHE A 40 7.89 4.55 -6.46
C PHE A 40 8.89 4.88 -7.58
N PHE A 41 8.81 6.12 -8.06
CA PHE A 41 9.83 6.73 -8.90
C PHE A 41 10.32 8.04 -8.27
N MET A 42 11.52 8.46 -8.68
CA MET A 42 12.15 9.69 -8.17
C MET A 42 11.94 10.84 -9.15
N LEU A 43 11.54 12.00 -8.63
CA LEU A 43 11.60 13.28 -9.34
C LEU A 43 12.44 14.25 -8.49
N GLY A 44 13.66 14.50 -8.97
CA GLY A 44 14.68 15.17 -8.16
C GLY A 44 15.01 14.36 -6.91
N ARG A 45 14.79 14.94 -5.72
CA ARG A 45 15.05 14.29 -4.42
C ARG A 45 13.79 13.74 -3.75
N ARG A 46 12.64 13.84 -4.39
CA ARG A 46 11.35 13.43 -3.82
C ARG A 46 10.84 12.16 -4.49
N ARG A 47 10.22 11.29 -3.69
CA ARG A 47 9.55 10.06 -4.15
C ARG A 47 8.11 10.38 -4.55
N TYR A 48 7.73 9.82 -5.69
CA TYR A 48 6.38 9.90 -6.24
C TYR A 48 5.91 8.51 -6.67
N ILE A 49 4.61 8.35 -6.74
CA ILE A 49 3.95 7.17 -7.28
C ILE A 49 2.79 7.62 -8.17
N LEU A 50 2.56 6.94 -9.29
CA LEU A 50 1.37 7.21 -10.09
C LEU A 50 0.15 6.76 -9.30
N ARG A 51 -0.95 7.53 -9.37
CA ARG A 51 -2.17 7.18 -8.62
C ARG A 51 -2.72 5.81 -9.01
N THR A 52 -2.65 5.46 -10.30
CA THR A 52 -3.07 4.15 -10.81
C THR A 52 -2.27 3.04 -10.14
N ASP A 53 -0.94 3.16 -10.17
CA ASP A 53 -0.04 2.12 -9.69
C ASP A 53 -0.13 1.95 -8.16
N ALA A 54 -0.37 3.06 -7.44
CA ALA A 54 -0.62 3.02 -6.00
C ALA A 54 -1.91 2.25 -5.66
N LEU A 55 -2.99 2.47 -6.42
CA LEU A 55 -4.26 1.79 -6.21
C LEU A 55 -4.19 0.32 -6.60
N ASP A 56 -3.55 0.00 -7.73
CA ASP A 56 -3.32 -1.37 -8.17
C ASP A 56 -2.51 -2.16 -7.13
N TRP A 57 -1.43 -1.57 -6.61
CA TRP A 57 -0.63 -2.15 -5.54
C TRP A 57 -1.46 -2.39 -4.26
N LEU A 58 -2.31 -1.45 -3.86
CA LEU A 58 -3.20 -1.62 -2.71
C LEU A 58 -4.21 -2.75 -2.91
N GLU A 59 -4.78 -2.87 -4.11
CA GLU A 59 -5.69 -3.94 -4.46
C GLU A 59 -4.99 -5.31 -4.43
N GLU A 60 -3.77 -5.41 -4.94
CA GLU A 60 -2.95 -6.62 -4.80
C GLU A 60 -2.69 -6.97 -3.33
N ARG A 61 -2.31 -6.00 -2.48
CA ARG A 61 -2.11 -6.23 -1.04
C ARG A 61 -3.38 -6.74 -0.37
N ARG A 62 -4.53 -6.13 -0.69
CA ARG A 62 -5.85 -6.53 -0.17
C ARG A 62 -6.21 -7.97 -0.58
N ASN A 63 -5.96 -8.33 -1.84
CA ASN A 63 -6.29 -9.64 -2.37
C ASN A 63 -5.35 -10.74 -1.85
N ALA A 64 -4.09 -10.41 -1.58
CA ALA A 64 -3.12 -11.34 -0.99
C ALA A 64 -3.43 -11.67 0.48
N HIS A 65 -4.02 -10.72 1.22
CA HIS A 65 -4.40 -10.88 2.63
C HIS A 65 -5.89 -10.63 2.82
N PRO A 66 -6.78 -11.50 2.30
CA PRO A 66 -8.21 -11.32 2.48
C PRO A 66 -8.52 -11.40 3.97
N TRP A 67 -9.26 -10.40 4.46
CA TRP A 67 -9.74 -10.44 5.84
C TRP A 67 -10.67 -11.64 6.01
N VAL A 68 -10.23 -12.65 6.75
CA VAL A 68 -11.06 -13.80 7.12
C VAL A 68 -11.57 -13.59 8.53
N PRO A 69 -12.89 -13.43 8.74
CA PRO A 69 -13.44 -13.33 10.08
C PRO A 69 -13.03 -14.57 10.87
N ARG A 70 -12.38 -14.35 12.01
CA ARG A 70 -11.88 -15.43 12.86
C ARG A 70 -13.07 -16.27 13.30
N LYS A 71 -13.21 -17.50 12.78
CA LYS A 71 -14.17 -18.48 13.33
C LYS A 71 -13.68 -18.84 14.71
N ASN A 72 -14.27 -18.22 15.73
CA ASN A 72 -13.99 -18.54 17.11
C ASN A 72 -14.52 -19.95 17.36
N ASN A 73 -13.65 -20.97 17.31
CA ASN A 73 -13.96 -22.30 17.80
C ASN A 73 -14.10 -22.19 19.32
N ARG A 74 -15.26 -21.74 19.80
CA ARG A 74 -15.71 -22.03 21.16
C ARG A 74 -15.71 -23.55 21.26
N LYS A 75 -14.60 -24.15 21.70
CA LYS A 75 -14.58 -25.52 22.19
C LYS A 75 -15.71 -25.55 23.22
N LYS A 76 -16.81 -26.25 22.92
CA LYS A 76 -17.81 -26.58 23.91
C LYS A 76 -17.06 -27.37 24.97
N VAL A 77 -16.71 -26.72 26.07
CA VAL A 77 -16.17 -27.38 27.25
C VAL A 77 -17.29 -28.27 27.75
N SER A 78 -17.29 -29.54 27.34
CA SER A 78 -18.13 -30.56 27.96
C SER A 78 -17.57 -30.73 29.37
N ARG A 79 -18.26 -30.16 30.37
CA ARG A 79 -18.05 -30.56 31.76
C ARG A 79 -18.56 -32.00 31.87
N VAL A 80 -17.63 -32.91 32.17
CA VAL A 80 -17.91 -34.26 32.68
C VAL A 80 -18.21 -34.13 34.17
#